data_AF-A0AAV5VAA7-F1
#
_entry.id   AF-A0AAV5VAA7-F1
#
_cell.length_a   1.000
_cell.length_b   1.000
_cell.length_c   1.000
_cell.angle_alpha   90.00
_cell.angle_beta   90.00
_cell.angle_gamma   90.00
#
_symmetry.space_group_name_H-M   'P 1'
#
loop_
_entity.id
_entity.type
_entity.pdbx_description
1 polymer ?
#
loop_
_entity_poly.entity_id
_entity_poly.type
_entity_poly.pdbx_seq_one_letter_code
_entity_poly.pdbx_strand_id
1 'polypeptide(L)'
;PTRQYVDVYCVIPHVDKSIKVDEECQEFDNDEDDRVCYQILVLEANSCCDHLILSEGPMGGAVIEDLTGDAHNGRKFRTTTQNYMRVSWQPRGGVNVKGM
;
A
#
# COMPACT_ATOMS: atom_id res chain seq x y z
N PRO A 1 41.69 -38.05 -20.39
CA PRO A 1 41.17 -36.67 -20.35
C PRO A 1 40.23 -36.47 -19.15
N THR A 2 40.65 -35.71 -18.14
CA THR A 2 39.88 -35.42 -16.93
C THR A 2 38.92 -34.25 -17.18
N ARG A 3 37.62 -34.48 -16.94
CA ARG A 3 36.58 -33.46 -17.05
C ARG A 3 36.64 -32.56 -15.82
N GLN A 4 36.95 -31.28 -16.00
CA GLN A 4 36.81 -30.27 -14.94
C GLN A 4 35.40 -29.69 -14.99
N TYR A 5 34.78 -29.57 -13.83
CA TYR A 5 33.51 -28.89 -13.63
C TYR A 5 33.81 -27.50 -13.07
N VAL A 6 33.13 -26.49 -13.61
CA VAL A 6 33.21 -25.10 -13.16
C VAL A 6 31.81 -24.67 -12.78
N ASP A 7 31.65 -24.25 -11.53
CA ASP A 7 30.41 -23.65 -11.07
C ASP A 7 30.43 -22.16 -11.42
N VAL A 8 29.49 -21.76 -12.29
CA VAL A 8 29.29 -20.36 -12.68
C VAL A 8 28.06 -19.87 -11.93
N TYR A 9 28.25 -18.87 -11.08
CA TYR A 9 27.15 -18.17 -10.41
C TYR A 9 27.21 -16.67 -10.73
N CYS A 10 26.04 -16.08 -10.89
CA CYS A 10 25.87 -14.64 -10.96
C CYS A 10 25.70 -14.09 -9.54
N VAL A 11 26.55 -13.14 -9.16
CA VAL A 11 26.34 -12.32 -7.96
C VAL A 11 25.81 -10.98 -8.44
N ILE A 12 24.59 -10.62 -8.05
CA ILE A 12 24.12 -9.25 -8.19
C ILE A 12 24.70 -8.53 -6.96
N PRO A 13 25.71 -7.65 -7.12
CA PRO A 13 26.16 -6.86 -5.99
C PRO A 13 24.98 -6.03 -5.50
N HIS A 14 24.71 -6.05 -4.19
CA HIS A 14 23.81 -5.09 -3.57
C HIS A 14 24.40 -3.70 -3.86
N VAL A 15 23.85 -3.03 -4.88
CA VAL A 15 24.10 -1.62 -5.08
C VAL A 15 23.38 -0.96 -3.91
N ASP A 16 24.13 -0.31 -3.01
CA ASP A 16 23.59 0.71 -2.12
C ASP A 16 23.03 1.83 -3.02
N LYS A 17 21.88 1.58 -3.64
CA LYS A 17 21.06 2.66 -4.14
C LYS A 17 20.57 3.34 -2.88
N SER A 18 20.92 4.60 -2.70
CA SER A 18 20.14 5.44 -1.80
C SER A 18 18.72 5.47 -2.37
N ILE A 19 17.88 4.54 -1.90
CA ILE A 19 16.48 4.47 -2.28
C ILE A 19 15.89 5.82 -1.89
N LYS A 20 15.49 6.60 -2.90
CA LYS A 20 14.78 7.84 -2.63
C LYS A 20 13.38 7.43 -2.23
N VAL A 21 13.15 7.44 -0.93
CA VAL A 21 11.85 7.17 -0.35
C VAL A 21 10.85 8.18 -0.89
N ASP A 22 9.82 7.71 -1.58
CA ASP A 22 8.72 8.55 -2.04
C ASP A 22 7.71 8.76 -0.91
N GLU A 23 7.99 9.76 -0.07
CA GLU A 23 7.14 10.05 1.08
C GLU A 23 5.75 10.57 0.69
N GLU A 24 5.59 11.13 -0.51
CA GLU A 24 4.35 11.76 -0.99
C GLU A 24 3.55 10.88 -1.97
N CYS A 25 4.03 9.67 -2.27
CA CYS A 25 3.41 8.75 -3.22
C CYS A 25 3.16 9.39 -4.60
N GLN A 26 4.16 10.04 -5.16
CA GLN A 26 4.12 10.60 -6.51
C GLN A 26 4.39 9.56 -7.61
N GLU A 27 5.15 8.50 -7.31
CA GLU A 27 5.64 7.51 -8.28
C GLU A 27 5.15 6.09 -7.97
N PHE A 28 3.91 5.77 -8.33
CA PHE A 28 3.31 4.44 -8.07
C PHE A 28 3.97 3.28 -8.84
N ASP A 29 4.64 3.57 -9.95
CA ASP A 29 5.34 2.56 -10.76
C ASP A 29 6.76 2.28 -10.22
N ASN A 30 7.23 3.05 -9.24
CA ASN A 30 8.54 2.89 -8.63
C ASN A 30 8.44 1.92 -7.45
N ASP A 31 9.08 0.76 -7.56
CA ASP A 31 9.12 -0.30 -6.55
C ASP A 31 10.46 -0.38 -5.80
N GLU A 32 11.30 0.66 -5.91
CA GLU A 32 12.58 0.70 -5.18
C GLU A 32 12.38 0.84 -3.66
N ASP A 33 11.24 1.37 -3.22
CA ASP A 33 10.86 1.49 -1.81
C ASP A 33 9.97 0.33 -1.38
N ASP A 34 10.37 -0.37 -0.31
CA ASP A 34 9.61 -1.47 0.33
C ASP A 34 8.38 -0.95 1.11
N ARG A 35 7.75 0.14 0.68
CA ARG A 35 6.49 0.64 1.26
C ARG A 35 5.37 0.59 0.23
N VAL A 36 4.15 0.66 0.73
CA VAL A 36 2.95 0.63 -0.09
C VAL A 36 2.36 2.03 -0.13
N CYS A 37 2.28 2.56 -1.35
CA CYS A 37 1.51 3.75 -1.67
C CYS A 37 0.11 3.35 -2.15
N TYR A 38 -0.91 4.05 -1.67
CA TYR A 38 -2.30 3.81 -2.00
C TYR A 38 -3.00 5.14 -2.33
N GLN A 39 -3.72 5.20 -3.45
CA GLN A 39 -4.53 6.35 -3.83
C GLN A 39 -6.00 5.98 -3.92
N ILE A 40 -6.84 6.77 -3.26
CA ILE A 40 -8.28 6.68 -3.41
C ILE A 40 -8.67 7.43 -4.68
N LEU A 41 -9.16 6.73 -5.70
CA LEU A 41 -9.70 7.37 -6.90
C LEU A 41 -11.07 8.00 -6.61
N VAL A 42 -11.96 7.20 -6.02
CA VAL A 42 -13.28 7.62 -5.56
C VAL A 42 -13.60 6.90 -4.25
N LEU A 43 -14.14 7.63 -3.28
CA LEU A 43 -14.78 7.04 -2.11
C LEU A 43 -15.98 7.90 -1.73
N GLU A 44 -17.16 7.29 -1.75
CA GLU A 44 -18.39 7.85 -1.23
C GLU A 44 -18.88 6.95 -0.10
N ALA A 45 -18.73 7.41 1.14
CA ALA A 45 -19.12 6.68 2.34
C ALA A 45 -20.20 7.44 3.10
N ASN A 46 -21.14 6.73 3.70
CA ASN A 46 -22.13 7.38 4.54
C ASN A 46 -21.50 7.89 5.83
N SER A 47 -21.62 9.21 6.09
CA SER A 47 -21.04 9.88 7.25
C SER A 47 -21.56 9.41 8.61
N CYS A 48 -22.70 8.72 8.66
CA CYS A 48 -23.22 8.24 9.94
C CYS A 48 -22.48 7.00 10.45
N CYS A 49 -21.89 6.21 9.54
CA CYS A 49 -21.83 4.78 9.80
C CYS A 49 -20.88 3.93 8.93
N ASP A 50 -20.48 4.40 7.75
CA ASP A 50 -19.61 3.63 6.85
C ASP A 50 -18.16 4.04 7.05
N HIS A 51 -17.27 3.05 7.03
CA HIS A 51 -15.84 3.28 7.25
C HIS A 51 -14.99 2.56 6.21
N LEU A 52 -13.97 3.24 5.70
CA LEU A 52 -12.83 2.63 5.01
C LEU A 52 -11.61 2.75 5.93
N ILE A 53 -11.14 1.60 6.43
CA ILE A 53 -9.99 1.55 7.35
C ILE A 53 -8.76 1.09 6.58
N LEU A 54 -7.71 1.90 6.61
CA LEU A 54 -6.37 1.58 6.14
C LEU A 54 -5.51 1.22 7.35
N SER A 55 -4.80 0.11 7.29
CA SER A 55 -3.98 -0.36 8.41
C SER A 55 -2.69 -1.05 7.95
N GLU A 56 -1.68 -0.99 8.80
CA GLU A 56 -0.41 -1.69 8.63
C GLU A 56 -0.60 -3.19 8.81
N GLY A 57 -0.02 -3.96 7.90
CA GLY A 57 0.10 -5.40 8.04
C GLY A 57 -1.14 -6.21 7.69
N PRO A 58 -0.94 -7.51 7.42
CA PRO A 58 -1.95 -8.36 6.78
C PRO A 58 -3.18 -8.64 7.66
N MET A 59 -3.05 -8.54 8.98
CA MET A 59 -4.14 -8.82 9.93
C MET A 59 -4.79 -7.58 10.53
N GLY A 60 -4.42 -6.37 10.09
CA GLY A 60 -4.97 -5.12 10.63
C GLY A 60 -4.28 -4.71 11.93
N GLY A 61 -3.06 -4.20 11.80
CA GLY A 61 -2.24 -3.65 12.88
C GLY A 61 -2.55 -2.19 13.15
N ALA A 62 -1.52 -1.35 13.14
CA ALA A 62 -1.67 0.08 13.37
C ALA A 62 -2.56 0.71 12.28
N VAL A 63 -3.58 1.46 12.69
CA VAL A 63 -4.45 2.19 11.75
C VAL A 63 -3.66 3.35 11.17
N ILE A 64 -3.63 3.40 9.84
CA ILE A 64 -3.10 4.51 9.06
C ILE A 64 -4.16 5.59 8.99
N GLU A 65 -5.39 5.20 8.60
CA GLU A 65 -6.54 6.10 8.48
C GLU A 65 -7.87 5.38 8.67
N ASP A 66 -8.87 6.12 9.13
CA ASP A 66 -10.27 5.73 9.22
C ASP A 66 -11.13 6.79 8.52
N LEU A 67 -11.64 6.45 7.33
CA LEU A 67 -12.32 7.38 6.45
C LEU A 67 -13.83 7.13 6.45
N THR A 68 -14.60 8.19 6.69
CA THR A 68 -16.06 8.18 6.63
C THR A 68 -16.56 9.45 5.94
N GLY A 69 -17.85 9.47 5.58
CA GLY A 69 -18.48 10.60 4.90
C GLY A 69 -18.08 10.79 3.44
N ASP A 70 -18.56 11.89 2.85
CA ASP A 70 -18.48 12.09 1.41
C ASP A 70 -17.11 12.61 0.95
N ALA A 71 -16.66 12.06 -0.19
CA ALA A 71 -15.61 12.52 -1.10
C ALA A 71 -14.16 12.56 -0.55
N HIS A 72 -13.48 11.41 -0.63
CA HIS A 72 -12.02 11.28 -0.39
C HIS A 72 -11.20 11.15 -1.67
N ASN A 73 -11.70 11.71 -2.78
CA ASN A 73 -11.14 11.53 -4.12
C ASN A 73 -9.73 12.13 -4.23
N GLY A 74 -8.79 11.36 -4.76
CA GLY A 74 -7.41 11.75 -4.97
C GLY A 74 -6.52 11.70 -3.72
N ARG A 75 -7.06 11.34 -2.54
CA ARG A 75 -6.25 11.22 -1.32
C ARG A 75 -5.26 10.06 -1.45
N LYS A 76 -4.03 10.31 -1.00
CA LYS A 76 -2.93 9.34 -1.02
C LYS A 76 -2.51 9.00 0.40
N PHE A 77 -2.17 7.75 0.60
CA PHE A 77 -1.74 7.20 1.89
C PHE A 77 -0.57 6.25 1.67
N ARG A 78 0.25 6.11 2.70
CA ARG A 78 1.43 5.26 2.65
C ARG A 78 1.59 4.49 3.95
N THR A 79 2.18 3.30 3.84
CA THR A 79 2.70 2.61 5.01
C THR A 79 3.97 3.29 5.53
N THR A 80 4.14 3.27 6.84
CA THR A 80 5.27 3.89 7.54
C THR A 80 6.39 2.88 7.77
N THR A 81 6.03 1.65 8.13
CA THR A 81 7.00 0.64 8.63
C THR A 81 6.93 -0.69 7.90
N GLN A 82 5.82 -1.00 7.22
CA GLN A 82 5.65 -2.29 6.55
C GLN A 82 5.47 -2.14 5.04
N ASN A 83 5.68 -3.25 4.34
CA ASN A 83 5.43 -3.41 2.90
C ASN A 83 4.04 -4.02 2.62
N TYR A 84 3.13 -3.94 3.58
CA TYR A 84 1.76 -4.46 3.47
C TYR A 84 0.77 -3.44 4.01
N MET A 85 -0.25 -3.13 3.22
CA MET A 85 -1.41 -2.36 3.65
C MET A 85 -2.65 -3.24 3.60
N ARG A 86 -3.41 -3.25 4.69
CA ARG A 86 -4.75 -3.82 4.71
C ARG A 86 -5.77 -2.71 4.53
N VAL A 87 -6.62 -2.86 3.51
CA VAL A 87 -7.76 -2.01 3.21
C VAL A 87 -9.04 -2.75 3.60
N SER A 88 -9.87 -2.15 4.45
CA SER A 88 -11.10 -2.78 4.94
C SER A 88 -12.29 -1.83 4.79
N TRP A 89 -13.20 -2.17 3.88
CA TRP A 89 -14.50 -1.51 3.78
C TRP A 89 -15.49 -2.09 4.80
N GLN A 90 -16.11 -1.22 5.59
CA GLN A 90 -17.05 -1.56 6.65
C GLN A 90 -18.35 -0.78 6.46
N PRO A 91 -19.28 -1.27 5.62
CA PRO A 91 -20.56 -0.62 5.41
C PRO A 91 -21.53 -0.94 6.53
N ARG A 92 -22.42 0.01 6.84
CA ARG A 92 -23.59 -0.21 7.68
C ARG A 92 -24.83 -0.19 6.79
N GLY A 93 -25.43 -1.37 6.62
CA GLY A 93 -26.58 -1.55 5.72
C GLY A 93 -27.75 -0.60 6.03
N GLY A 94 -28.50 -0.25 4.99
CA GLY A 94 -29.70 0.60 5.09
C GLY A 94 -29.63 1.91 4.31
N VAL A 95 -28.44 2.29 3.82
CA VAL A 95 -28.27 3.44 2.92
C VAL A 95 -27.37 3.03 1.75
N ASN A 96 -27.76 3.40 0.52
CA ASN A 96 -26.96 3.13 -0.67
C ASN A 96 -25.86 4.17 -0.80
N VAL A 97 -24.62 3.71 -0.96
CA VAL A 97 -23.47 4.54 -1.33
C VAL A 97 -22.70 3.84 -2.45
N LYS A 98 -21.89 4.59 -3.19
CA LYS A 98 -21.06 4.02 -4.27
C LYS A 98 -19.95 3.13 -3.73
N GLY A 99 -19.50 3.36 -2.49
CA GLY A 99 -18.42 2.61 -1.87
C GLY A 99 -17.05 2.98 -2.45
N MET A 100 -16.12 2.02 -2.38
CA MET A 100 -14.76 2.12 -2.90
C MET A 100 -14.68 1.58 -4.34
#